data_AF-A0A8J5CP78-F1
#
_entry.id   AF-A0A8J5CP78-F1
#
_cell.length_a   1.000
_cell.length_b   1.000
_cell.length_c   1.000
_cell.angle_alpha   90.00
_cell.angle_beta   90.00
_cell.angle_gamma   90.00
#
_symmetry.space_group_name_H-M   'P 1'
#
loop_
_entity.id
_entity.type
_entity.pdbx_description
1 polymer ?
#
loop_
_entity_poly.entity_id
_entity_poly.type
_entity_poly.pdbx_seq_one_letter_code
_entity_poly.pdbx_strand_id
1 'polypeptide(L)'
;MAMYAIGLSVLQEEISYEKTQVKQVAYADDLTGAGKISELRKWWDLVKKNGPTIGYTPNATKSILIVKPEHYEIGMRLFRDSGVTVTKDRQRHLGAVIGTPEFKQKYVEEKVSEWVKEVGVLSDIAKTEPKRSLLSIHTWPTTSMELRQAHHPSISHLLRPLEESIRKTFLNPHC
;
A
#
# COMPACT_ATOMS: atom_id res chain seq x y z
N MET A 1 -12.59 15.84 7.11
CA MET A 1 -11.36 15.42 6.41
C MET A 1 -10.38 16.57 6.17
N ALA A 2 -10.81 17.78 5.79
CA ALA A 2 -9.90 18.92 5.59
C ALA A 2 -9.11 19.34 6.85
N MET A 3 -9.73 19.32 8.04
CA MET A 3 -9.07 19.71 9.30
C MET A 3 -7.89 18.79 9.69
N TYR A 4 -8.00 17.49 9.43
CA TYR A 4 -6.91 16.54 9.67
C TYR A 4 -5.75 16.76 8.71
N ALA A 5 -6.05 17.06 7.43
CA ALA A 5 -5.02 17.39 6.45
C ALA A 5 -4.24 18.66 6.85
N ILE A 6 -4.94 19.70 7.31
CA ILE A 6 -4.28 20.94 7.78
C ILE A 6 -3.41 20.65 9.01
N GLY A 7 -3.94 19.93 10.00
CA GLY A 7 -3.19 19.59 11.21
C GLY A 7 -1.93 18.77 10.91
N LEU A 8 -2.05 17.73 10.08
CA LEU A 8 -0.91 16.89 9.73
C LEU A 8 0.15 17.62 8.90
N SER A 9 -0.24 18.54 8.02
CA SER A 9 0.72 19.38 7.30
C SER A 9 1.53 20.26 8.27
N VAL A 10 0.87 20.87 9.26
CA VAL A 10 1.55 21.66 10.31
C VAL A 10 2.52 20.77 11.11
N LEU A 11 2.08 19.57 11.52
CA LEU A 11 2.94 18.62 12.22
C LEU A 11 4.16 18.21 11.39
N GLN A 12 3.97 17.97 10.08
CA GLN A 12 5.07 17.62 9.17
C GLN A 12 6.08 18.75 9.04
N GLU A 13 5.62 20.00 8.97
CA GLU A 13 6.49 21.19 8.93
C GLU A 13 7.25 21.36 10.24
N GLU A 14 6.59 21.24 11.39
CA GLU A 14 7.24 21.29 12.71
C GLU A 14 8.34 20.25 12.85
N ILE A 15 8.07 19.00 12.47
CA ILE A 15 9.06 17.91 12.55
C ILE A 15 10.19 18.10 11.52
N SER A 16 9.89 18.71 10.37
CA SER A 16 10.90 19.04 9.36
C SER A 16 11.82 20.19 9.84
N TYR A 17 11.27 21.13 10.61
CA TYR A 17 12.05 22.21 11.23
C TYR A 17 13.08 21.69 12.23
N GLU A 18 12.78 20.60 12.94
CA GLU A 18 13.72 19.91 13.83
C GLU A 18 14.88 19.18 13.09
N LYS A 19 15.03 19.39 11.78
CA LYS A 19 16.11 18.85 10.93
C LYS A 19 16.23 17.32 10.95
N THR A 20 15.12 16.63 11.15
CA THR A 20 15.08 15.18 10.99
C THR A 20 15.37 14.84 9.51
N GLN A 21 16.29 13.91 9.25
CA GLN A 21 16.58 13.42 7.87
C GLN A 21 15.49 12.43 7.38
N VAL A 22 14.27 12.54 7.89
CA VAL A 22 13.15 11.64 7.62
C VAL A 22 12.27 12.27 6.57
N LYS A 23 12.01 11.55 5.48
CA LYS A 23 11.00 11.94 4.49
C LYS A 23 9.63 11.51 4.99
N GLN A 24 8.66 12.41 4.97
CA GLN A 24 7.32 12.19 5.52
C GLN A 24 6.26 12.27 4.41
N VAL A 25 5.23 11.45 4.52
CA VAL A 25 4.03 11.48 3.67
C VAL A 25 2.82 11.24 4.55
N ALA A 26 1.74 11.98 4.33
CA ALA A 26 0.46 11.77 5.01
C ALA A 26 -0.64 11.51 4.00
N TYR A 27 -1.54 10.60 4.33
CA TYR A 27 -2.78 10.37 3.59
C TYR A 27 -3.92 10.19 4.58
N ALA A 28 -4.89 11.10 4.58
CA ALA A 28 -5.92 11.17 5.61
C ALA A 28 -5.30 11.21 7.02
N ASP A 29 -5.51 10.19 7.86
CA ASP A 29 -4.93 10.02 9.20
C ASP A 29 -3.64 9.18 9.23
N ASP A 30 -3.30 8.54 8.12
CA ASP A 30 -2.11 7.71 7.98
C ASP A 30 -0.87 8.58 7.72
N LEU A 31 -0.04 8.73 8.75
CA LEU A 31 1.26 9.39 8.67
C LEU A 31 2.38 8.36 8.51
N THR A 32 3.25 8.57 7.53
CA THR A 32 4.36 7.66 7.19
C THR A 32 5.68 8.42 7.14
N GLY A 33 6.71 7.87 7.80
CA GLY A 33 8.08 8.38 7.76
C GLY A 33 9.04 7.34 7.17
N ALA A 34 9.99 7.79 6.35
CA ALA A 34 11.04 6.96 5.76
C ALA A 34 12.43 7.60 5.96
N GLY A 35 13.36 6.83 6.51
CA GLY A 35 14.71 7.32 6.83
C GLY A 35 15.57 6.29 7.55
N LYS A 36 16.68 6.75 8.15
CA LYS A 36 17.52 5.91 9.03
C LYS A 36 16.76 5.57 10.30
N ILE A 37 16.95 4.35 10.84
CA ILE A 37 16.20 3.87 12.02
C ILE A 37 16.38 4.78 13.25
N SER A 38 17.59 5.31 13.47
CA SER A 38 17.85 6.25 14.56
C SER A 38 17.08 7.56 14.42
N GLU A 39 16.95 8.07 13.19
CA GLU A 39 16.19 9.29 12.90
C GLU A 39 14.69 9.03 12.91
N LEU A 40 14.25 7.84 12.47
CA LEU A 40 12.84 7.41 12.57
C LEU A 40 12.39 7.31 14.03
N ARG A 41 13.28 6.92 14.95
CA ARG A 41 12.95 6.89 16.37
C ARG A 41 12.71 8.30 16.92
N LYS A 42 13.63 9.24 16.63
CA LYS A 42 13.44 10.66 17.00
C LYS A 42 12.15 11.21 16.41
N TRP A 43 11.92 10.94 15.13
CA TRP A 43 10.70 11.32 14.43
C TRP A 43 9.44 10.79 15.12
N TRP A 44 9.40 9.52 15.50
CA TRP A 44 8.27 8.93 16.22
C TRP A 44 8.02 9.62 17.57
N ASP A 45 9.08 9.90 18.32
CA ASP A 45 8.97 10.57 19.61
C ASP A 45 8.43 12.00 19.45
N LEU A 46 8.81 12.72 18.38
CA LEU A 46 8.28 14.03 18.03
C LEU A 46 6.82 13.98 17.61
N VAL A 47 6.42 13.01 16.78
CA VAL A 47 5.01 12.80 16.40
C VAL A 47 4.17 12.56 17.65
N LYS A 48 4.66 11.75 18.59
CA LYS A 48 3.94 11.44 19.84
C LYS A 48 3.86 12.64 20.78
N LYS A 49 4.88 13.51 20.78
CA LYS A 49 4.95 14.71 21.61
C LYS A 49 4.09 15.86 21.05
N ASN A 50 4.21 16.16 19.77
CA ASN A 50 3.58 17.33 19.13
C ASN A 50 2.19 17.00 18.56
N GLY A 51 1.93 15.74 18.22
CA GLY A 51 0.63 15.31 17.68
C GLY A 51 -0.56 15.70 18.56
N PRO A 52 -0.55 15.48 19.89
CA PRO A 52 -1.69 15.82 20.75
C PRO A 52 -2.07 17.31 20.71
N THR A 53 -1.11 18.22 20.48
CA THR A 53 -1.36 19.67 20.38
C THR A 53 -2.31 20.04 19.24
N ILE A 54 -2.32 19.23 18.18
CA ILE A 54 -3.18 19.41 17.00
C ILE A 54 -4.34 18.40 16.95
N GLY A 55 -4.55 17.65 18.03
CA GLY A 55 -5.60 16.62 18.11
C GLY A 55 -5.24 15.29 17.42
N TYR A 56 -3.98 15.07 17.04
CA TYR A 56 -3.51 13.82 16.44
C TYR A 56 -2.83 12.93 17.48
N THR A 57 -3.43 11.79 17.82
CA THR A 57 -2.82 10.83 18.77
C THR A 57 -2.41 9.55 18.04
N PRO A 58 -1.09 9.31 17.80
CA PRO A 58 -0.64 8.13 17.09
C PRO A 58 -0.89 6.86 17.92
N ASN A 59 -1.48 5.84 17.30
CA ASN A 59 -1.77 4.56 17.94
C ASN A 59 -0.60 3.58 17.75
N ALA A 60 0.26 3.47 18.76
CA ALA A 60 1.46 2.63 18.73
C ALA A 60 1.19 1.17 18.34
N THR A 61 0.08 0.59 18.82
CA THR A 61 -0.28 -0.82 18.54
C THR A 61 -0.61 -1.06 17.06
N LYS A 62 -1.16 -0.04 16.38
CA LYS A 62 -1.46 -0.08 14.95
C LYS A 62 -0.28 0.39 14.09
N SER A 63 0.66 1.13 14.68
CA SER A 63 1.86 1.58 14.00
C SER A 63 2.85 0.42 13.82
N ILE A 64 3.39 0.32 12.62
CA ILE A 64 4.29 -0.77 12.23
C ILE A 64 5.57 -0.18 11.64
N LEU A 65 6.71 -0.66 12.14
CA LEU A 65 8.01 -0.31 11.63
C LEU A 65 8.50 -1.42 10.70
N ILE A 66 8.64 -1.08 9.41
CA ILE A 66 9.18 -1.97 8.39
C ILE A 66 10.68 -1.72 8.26
N VAL A 67 11.48 -2.75 8.49
CA VAL A 67 12.95 -2.68 8.43
C VAL A 67 13.51 -3.75 7.49
N LYS A 68 14.64 -3.43 6.84
CA LYS A 68 15.41 -4.42 6.11
C LYS A 68 15.90 -5.53 7.07
N PRO A 69 16.03 -6.79 6.61
CA PRO A 69 16.45 -7.90 7.47
C PRO A 69 17.74 -7.63 8.25
N GLU A 70 18.72 -6.99 7.60
CA GLU A 70 20.03 -6.62 8.17
C GLU A 70 19.95 -5.65 9.36
N HIS A 71 18.87 -4.89 9.46
CA HIS A 71 18.70 -3.88 10.50
C HIS A 71 17.57 -4.21 11.49
N TYR A 72 17.04 -5.43 11.43
CA TYR A 72 15.93 -5.82 12.29
C TYR A 72 16.28 -5.78 13.77
N GLU A 73 17.46 -6.28 14.14
CA GLU A 73 17.91 -6.29 15.53
C GLU A 73 18.08 -4.87 16.08
N ILE A 74 18.60 -3.96 15.25
CA ILE A 74 18.73 -2.54 15.57
C ILE A 74 17.35 -1.90 15.74
N GLY A 75 16.41 -2.20 14.83
CA GLY A 75 15.03 -1.73 14.89
C GLY A 75 14.31 -2.22 16.15
N MET A 76 14.38 -3.52 16.46
CA MET A 76 13.80 -4.08 17.68
C MET A 76 14.41 -3.46 18.94
N ARG A 77 15.73 -3.24 18.97
CA ARG A 77 16.39 -2.62 20.12
C ARG A 77 15.94 -1.17 20.33
N LEU A 78 15.85 -0.40 19.24
CA LEU A 78 15.50 1.01 19.28
C LEU A 78 14.00 1.29 19.42
N PHE A 79 13.11 0.32 19.17
CA PHE A 79 11.66 0.50 19.27
C PHE A 79 11.01 -0.41 20.33
N ARG A 80 11.80 -1.07 21.18
CA ARG A 80 11.29 -1.99 22.23
C ARG A 80 10.33 -1.31 23.21
N ASP A 81 10.59 -0.05 23.53
CA ASP A 81 9.89 0.77 24.52
C ASP A 81 8.76 1.62 23.92
N SER A 82 8.65 1.68 22.59
CA SER A 82 7.65 2.54 21.92
C SER A 82 6.28 1.86 21.73
N GLY A 83 6.22 0.52 21.87
CA GLY A 83 5.00 -0.28 21.65
C GLY A 83 4.66 -0.51 20.16
N VAL A 84 5.55 -0.09 19.26
CA VAL A 84 5.41 -0.25 17.80
C VAL A 84 5.79 -1.68 17.41
N THR A 85 4.99 -2.29 16.53
CA THR A 85 5.30 -3.63 16.02
C THR A 85 6.41 -3.53 14.97
N VAL A 86 7.55 -4.19 15.21
CA VAL A 86 8.69 -4.22 14.28
C VAL A 86 8.61 -5.50 13.45
N THR A 87 8.54 -5.36 12.13
CA THR A 87 8.37 -6.49 11.22
C THR A 87 9.48 -6.51 10.17
N LYS A 88 10.14 -7.66 9.98
CA LYS A 88 11.03 -7.93 8.83
C LYS A 88 10.22 -8.08 7.54
N ASP A 89 9.05 -8.69 7.71
CA ASP A 89 8.12 -9.02 6.65
C ASP A 89 7.11 -7.90 6.43
N ARG A 90 7.47 -7.07 5.45
CA ARG A 90 6.59 -6.64 4.35
C ARG A 90 5.11 -6.47 4.72
N GLN A 91 4.72 -5.24 5.02
CA GLN A 91 3.31 -4.88 5.12
C GLN A 91 2.83 -4.16 3.85
N ARG A 92 1.55 -4.38 3.52
CA ARG A 92 0.79 -3.55 2.58
C ARG A 92 0.72 -2.13 3.14
N HIS A 93 1.19 -1.15 2.38
CA HIS A 93 1.04 0.27 2.68
C HIS A 93 0.15 0.90 1.61
N LEU A 94 -1.04 1.37 1.99
CA LEU A 94 -2.00 2.06 1.11
C LEU A 94 -2.25 1.36 -0.25
N GLY A 95 -2.33 0.02 -0.25
CA GLY A 95 -2.54 -0.79 -1.46
C GLY A 95 -1.28 -1.09 -2.29
N ALA A 96 -0.14 -0.49 -1.96
CA ALA A 96 1.17 -0.82 -2.48
C ALA A 96 1.91 -1.80 -1.55
N VAL A 97 2.79 -2.61 -2.15
CA VAL A 97 3.61 -3.57 -1.41
C VAL A 97 5.02 -3.03 -1.28
N ILE A 98 5.44 -2.79 -0.03
CA ILE A 98 6.81 -2.42 0.31
C ILE A 98 7.56 -3.71 0.68
N GLY A 99 8.59 -4.06 -0.08
CA GLY A 99 9.30 -5.31 0.12
C GLY A 99 10.30 -5.65 -0.99
N THR A 100 10.90 -6.82 -0.88
CA THR A 100 11.83 -7.37 -1.88
C THR A 100 11.10 -7.65 -3.21
N PRO A 101 11.82 -7.74 -4.34
CA PRO A 101 11.19 -8.00 -5.64
C PRO A 101 10.39 -9.30 -5.68
N GLU A 102 10.82 -10.36 -4.98
CA GLU A 102 10.11 -11.65 -4.97
C GLU A 102 8.73 -11.54 -4.30
N PHE A 103 8.59 -10.70 -3.27
CA PHE A 103 7.27 -10.49 -2.66
C PHE A 103 6.31 -9.77 -3.58
N LYS A 104 6.85 -8.76 -4.26
CA LYS A 104 6.08 -7.90 -5.13
C LYS A 104 5.53 -8.74 -6.27
N GLN A 105 6.35 -9.64 -6.80
CA GLN A 105 5.92 -10.66 -7.74
C GLN A 105 4.83 -11.56 -7.17
N LYS A 106 5.06 -12.21 -6.01
CA LYS A 106 4.06 -13.10 -5.41
C LYS A 106 2.71 -12.41 -5.14
N TYR A 107 2.74 -11.17 -4.66
CA TYR A 107 1.52 -10.38 -4.42
C TYR A 107 0.77 -10.08 -5.71
N VAL A 108 1.50 -9.72 -6.77
CA VAL A 108 0.92 -9.47 -8.09
C VAL A 108 0.33 -10.77 -8.64
N GLU A 109 0.99 -11.90 -8.48
CA GLU A 109 0.48 -13.23 -8.88
C GLU A 109 -0.81 -13.60 -8.15
N GLU A 110 -0.86 -13.40 -6.82
CA GLU A 110 -2.08 -13.62 -6.02
C GLU A 110 -3.23 -12.72 -6.50
N LYS A 111 -2.96 -11.45 -6.81
CA LYS A 111 -3.97 -10.52 -7.33
C LYS A 111 -4.43 -10.85 -8.74
N VAL A 112 -3.51 -11.23 -9.61
CA VAL A 112 -3.85 -11.70 -10.97
C VAL A 112 -4.72 -12.96 -10.88
N SER A 113 -4.45 -13.87 -9.95
CA SER A 113 -5.30 -15.04 -9.73
C SER A 113 -6.72 -14.67 -9.29
N GLU A 114 -6.86 -13.69 -8.39
CA GLU A 114 -8.16 -13.15 -7.97
C GLU A 114 -8.92 -12.53 -9.16
N TRP A 115 -8.24 -11.72 -9.96
CA TRP A 115 -8.81 -11.09 -11.15
C TRP A 115 -9.24 -12.09 -12.22
N VAL A 116 -8.48 -13.15 -12.44
CA VAL A 116 -8.88 -14.24 -13.36
C VAL A 116 -10.18 -14.90 -12.89
N LYS A 117 -10.38 -15.06 -11.58
CA LYS A 117 -11.64 -15.58 -11.03
C LYS A 117 -12.80 -14.59 -11.23
N GLU A 118 -12.57 -13.30 -10.99
CA GLU A 118 -13.57 -12.25 -11.24
C GLU A 118 -13.99 -12.21 -12.71
N VAL A 119 -13.05 -12.33 -13.65
CA VAL A 119 -13.33 -12.42 -15.10
C VAL A 119 -14.16 -13.66 -15.43
N GLY A 120 -13.90 -14.79 -14.78
CA GLY A 120 -14.72 -16.00 -14.92
C GLY A 120 -16.18 -15.76 -14.52
N VAL A 121 -16.41 -15.16 -13.34
CA VAL A 121 -17.76 -14.81 -12.87
C VAL A 121 -18.44 -13.81 -13.81
N LEU A 122 -17.70 -12.81 -14.30
CA LEU A 122 -18.21 -11.85 -15.28
C LEU A 122 -18.59 -12.51 -16.60
N SER A 123 -17.84 -13.52 -17.06
CA SER A 123 -18.17 -14.30 -18.26
C SER A 123 -19.48 -15.08 -18.08
N ASP A 124 -19.71 -15.67 -16.90
CA ASP A 124 -20.97 -16.35 -16.61
C ASP A 124 -22.15 -15.37 -16.59
N ILE A 125 -21.97 -14.18 -16.01
CA ILE A 125 -22.98 -13.10 -16.04
C ILE A 125 -23.20 -12.61 -17.47
N ALA A 126 -22.18 -12.61 -18.34
CA ALA A 126 -22.31 -12.17 -19.72
C ALA A 126 -23.29 -13.05 -20.53
N LYS A 127 -23.49 -14.31 -20.14
CA LYS A 127 -24.47 -15.22 -20.76
C LYS A 127 -25.91 -14.73 -20.55
N THR A 128 -26.21 -14.13 -19.39
CA THR A 128 -27.55 -13.63 -19.04
C THR A 128 -27.71 -12.14 -19.32
N GLU A 129 -26.69 -11.32 -19.00
CA GLU A 129 -26.70 -9.86 -19.09
C GLU A 129 -25.45 -9.32 -19.81
N PRO A 130 -25.32 -9.52 -21.14
CA PRO A 130 -24.10 -9.22 -21.89
C PRO A 130 -23.70 -7.73 -21.83
N LYS A 131 -24.68 -6.81 -21.91
CA LYS A 131 -24.42 -5.36 -21.86
C LYS A 131 -23.84 -4.90 -20.51
N ARG A 132 -24.31 -5.50 -19.42
CA ARG A 132 -23.90 -5.12 -18.05
C ARG A 132 -22.52 -5.66 -17.73
N SER A 133 -22.23 -6.87 -18.18
CA SER A 133 -20.92 -7.48 -18.06
C SER A 133 -19.85 -6.73 -18.86
N LEU A 134 -20.16 -6.33 -20.11
CA LEU A 134 -19.28 -5.49 -20.93
C LEU A 134 -19.00 -4.12 -20.26
N LEU A 135 -20.00 -3.47 -19.69
CA LEU A 135 -19.79 -2.19 -18.98
C LEU A 135 -18.89 -2.36 -17.74
N SER A 136 -19.07 -3.46 -17.01
CA SER A 136 -18.25 -3.77 -15.83
C SER A 136 -16.79 -4.02 -16.22
N ILE A 137 -16.51 -4.76 -17.30
CA ILE A 137 -15.14 -5.06 -17.71
C ILE A 137 -14.41 -3.84 -18.29
N HIS A 138 -15.12 -2.83 -18.79
CA HIS A 138 -14.50 -1.59 -19.27
C HIS A 138 -14.22 -0.60 -18.14
N THR A 139 -15.06 -0.55 -17.11
CA THR A 139 -14.86 0.38 -15.98
C THR A 139 -13.91 -0.18 -14.91
N TRP A 140 -13.86 -1.50 -14.75
CA TRP A 140 -13.02 -2.17 -13.75
C TRP A 140 -11.50 -1.92 -13.90
N PRO A 141 -10.88 -2.04 -15.09
CA PRO A 141 -9.45 -1.83 -15.27
C PRO A 141 -9.04 -0.39 -14.92
N THR A 142 -9.86 0.60 -15.29
CA THR A 142 -9.57 2.02 -15.06
C THR A 142 -9.46 2.30 -13.56
N THR A 143 -10.44 1.91 -12.74
CA THR A 143 -10.38 2.19 -11.29
C THR A 143 -9.38 1.29 -10.56
N SER A 144 -9.19 0.03 -10.99
CA SER A 144 -8.39 -0.96 -10.27
C SER A 144 -6.92 -1.02 -10.68
N MET A 145 -6.59 -0.73 -11.93
CA MET A 145 -5.22 -0.80 -12.46
C MET A 145 -4.51 0.55 -12.37
N GLU A 146 -5.19 1.68 -12.53
CA GLU A 146 -4.57 3.02 -12.42
C GLU A 146 -4.03 3.27 -11.00
N LEU A 147 -4.69 2.76 -9.96
CA LEU A 147 -4.20 2.81 -8.58
C LEU A 147 -2.95 1.95 -8.32
N ARG A 148 -2.58 1.02 -9.23
CA ARG A 148 -1.55 -0.02 -8.97
C ARG A 148 -0.38 -0.05 -9.96
N GLN A 149 -0.55 0.43 -11.19
CA GLN A 149 0.50 0.42 -12.21
C GLN A 149 1.65 1.42 -11.96
N ALA A 150 1.50 2.36 -11.02
CA ALA A 150 2.50 3.39 -10.75
C ALA A 150 3.86 2.89 -10.21
N HIS A 151 4.05 1.58 -9.95
CA HIS A 151 5.18 1.10 -9.15
C HIS A 151 6.20 0.18 -9.84
N HIS A 152 5.99 -0.30 -11.07
CA HIS A 152 6.86 -1.37 -11.59
C HIS A 152 7.02 -1.46 -13.12
N PRO A 153 8.21 -1.13 -13.67
CA PRO A 153 8.51 -1.23 -15.10
C PRO A 153 8.57 -2.66 -15.68
N SER A 154 8.56 -3.71 -14.85
CA SER A 154 8.86 -5.10 -15.28
C SER A 154 7.73 -6.11 -15.02
N ILE A 155 6.50 -5.66 -14.72
CA ILE A 155 5.37 -6.56 -14.36
C ILE A 155 4.61 -7.11 -15.57
N SER A 156 4.88 -6.64 -16.80
CA SER A 156 4.12 -7.03 -18.01
C SER A 156 3.93 -8.55 -18.17
N HIS A 157 4.95 -9.35 -17.83
CA HIS A 157 4.86 -10.81 -17.93
C HIS A 157 3.87 -11.46 -16.95
N LEU A 158 3.66 -10.86 -15.77
CA LEU A 158 2.74 -11.37 -14.74
C LEU A 158 1.27 -11.09 -15.09
N LEU A 159 1.00 -10.14 -16.00
CA LEU A 159 -0.37 -9.81 -16.44
C LEU A 159 -0.86 -10.69 -17.59
N ARG A 160 0.02 -11.47 -18.24
CA ARG A 160 -0.37 -12.36 -19.35
C ARG A 160 -1.52 -13.32 -19.01
N PRO A 161 -1.55 -13.98 -17.83
CA PRO A 161 -2.65 -14.88 -17.48
C PRO A 161 -4.01 -14.18 -17.44
N LEU A 162 -4.05 -12.91 -17.03
CA LEU A 162 -5.26 -12.10 -17.04
C LEU A 162 -5.70 -11.77 -18.46
N GLU A 163 -4.76 -11.34 -19.31
CA GLU A 163 -5.05 -11.03 -20.71
C GLU A 163 -5.58 -12.27 -21.46
N GLU A 164 -4.97 -13.44 -21.22
CA GLU A 164 -5.44 -14.70 -21.79
C GLU A 164 -6.85 -15.07 -21.32
N SER A 165 -7.17 -14.87 -20.04
CA SER A 165 -8.51 -15.13 -19.50
C SER A 165 -9.56 -14.22 -20.12
N ILE A 166 -9.26 -12.93 -20.32
CA ILE A 166 -10.20 -12.02 -20.99
C ILE A 166 -10.39 -12.43 -22.46
N ARG A 167 -9.32 -12.76 -23.17
CA ARG A 167 -9.40 -13.18 -24.59
C ARG A 167 -10.15 -14.50 -24.78
N LYS A 168 -9.83 -15.52 -23.97
CA LYS A 168 -10.35 -16.89 -24.12
C LYS A 168 -11.68 -17.12 -23.42
N THR A 169 -11.88 -16.56 -22.24
CA THR A 169 -13.07 -16.86 -21.42
C THR A 169 -14.17 -15.83 -21.59
N PHE A 170 -13.81 -14.55 -21.76
CA PHE A 170 -14.80 -13.47 -21.82
C PHE A 170 -15.21 -13.12 -23.26
N LEU A 171 -14.22 -12.94 -24.15
CA LEU A 171 -14.48 -12.51 -25.53
C LEU A 171 -14.84 -13.66 -26.48
N ASN A 172 -14.36 -14.88 -26.19
CA ASN A 172 -14.54 -16.02 -27.10
C ASN A 172 -14.99 -17.29 -26.34
N PRO A 173 -16.22 -17.33 -25.79
CA PRO A 173 -16.70 -18.43 -24.96
C PRO A 173 -16.88 -19.78 -25.68
N HIS A 174 -16.48 -19.90 -26.95
CA HIS A 174 -16.59 -21.11 -27.77
C HIS A 174 -15.28 -21.45 -28.49
N CYS A 175 -14.48 -22.30 -27.85
CA CYS A 175 -13.89 -23.48 -28.50
C CYS A 175 -14.39 -24.71 -27.73
#